data_AF-A0AAW1VZS5-F1
#
_entry.id   AF-A0AAW1VZS5-F1
#
_cell.length_a   1.000
_cell.length_b   1.000
_cell.length_c   1.000
_cell.angle_alpha   90.00
_cell.angle_beta   90.00
_cell.angle_gamma   90.00
#
_symmetry.space_group_name_H-M   'P 1'
#
loop_
_entity.id
_entity.type
_entity.pdbx_description
1 polymer ?
#
loop_
_entity_poly.entity_id
_entity_poly.type
_entity_poly.pdbx_seq_one_letter_code
_entity_poly.pdbx_strand_id
1 'polypeptide(L)'
;MPKTVNLQRRHGTLLKKASELSELCIAEVAVIAFSPDGQLHEYSSTSVEHTLERYKNKVGLVLPSKAVSLPEERRREPAEQELQEKHAALCLEILQRKGKQLEGLSLVELSALLEQQTRGLLAVQNKKVEVLKDKLQQSITREEQTKVKLQRCMSREEQTMQENEILRRRFEGFMVRQNYKPHNPSPRHPATLDKNYENRMGFCTSSRAAVSVSNYPSDKTNDHLDMITLRLGPP
;
A
#
# COMPACT_ATOMS: atom_id res chain seq x y z
N MET A 1 4.54 6.01 -5.03
CA MET A 1 4.55 6.48 -3.63
C MET A 1 5.65 5.74 -2.90
N PRO A 2 6.75 6.41 -2.51
CA PRO A 2 7.81 5.72 -1.78
C PRO A 2 7.28 5.31 -0.41
N LYS A 3 7.54 4.05 -0.04
CA LYS A 3 7.07 3.43 1.20
C LYS A 3 7.67 4.20 2.39
N THR A 4 6.81 4.77 3.24
CA THR A 4 7.12 5.23 4.60
C THR A 4 7.52 4.02 5.46
N VAL A 5 8.69 3.44 5.21
CA VAL A 5 9.25 2.39 6.06
C VAL A 5 9.83 3.06 7.30
N ASN A 6 8.91 3.37 8.22
CA ASN A 6 9.07 3.74 9.63
C ASN A 6 10.38 4.43 9.97
N LEU A 7 10.51 5.72 9.62
CA LEU A 7 11.59 6.56 10.10
C LEU A 7 11.73 6.49 11.63
N GLN A 8 10.61 6.41 12.35
CA GLN A 8 10.58 6.16 13.80
C GLN A 8 11.28 4.86 14.21
N ARG A 9 11.12 3.76 13.45
CA ARG A 9 11.85 2.51 13.70
C ARG A 9 13.35 2.65 13.40
N ARG A 10 13.71 3.44 12.38
CA ARG A 10 15.12 3.71 12.04
C ARG A 10 15.79 4.59 13.10
N HIS A 11 15.13 5.65 13.57
CA HIS A 11 15.60 6.49 14.67
C HIS A 11 15.77 5.65 15.94
N GLY A 12 14.76 4.85 16.32
CA GLY A 12 14.87 3.96 17.47
C GLY A 12 16.01 2.95 17.36
N THR A 13 16.29 2.40 16.17
CA THR A 13 17.42 1.48 15.95
C THR A 13 18.75 2.22 16.05
N LEU A 14 18.85 3.43 15.49
CA LEU A 14 20.05 4.27 15.55
C LEU A 14 20.40 4.65 16.99
N LEU A 15 19.41 5.09 17.78
CA LEU A 15 19.61 5.46 19.18
C LEU A 15 20.02 4.26 20.03
N LYS A 16 19.43 3.07 19.80
CA LYS A 16 19.85 1.83 20.47
C LYS A 16 21.30 1.46 20.15
N LYS A 17 21.70 1.55 18.88
CA LYS A 17 23.08 1.29 18.48
C LYS A 17 24.05 2.29 19.08
N ALA A 18 23.67 3.56 19.20
CA ALA A 18 24.48 4.57 19.88
C ALA A 18 24.68 4.24 21.36
N SER A 19 23.64 3.74 22.05
CA SER A 19 23.75 3.27 23.44
C SER A 19 24.70 2.09 23.56
N GLU A 20 24.49 1.04 22.77
CA GLU A 20 25.36 -0.14 22.76
C GLU A 20 26.83 0.24 22.49
N LEU A 21 27.08 1.12 21.53
CA LEU A 21 28.44 1.58 21.21
C LEU A 21 29.07 2.39 22.34
N SER A 22 28.31 3.25 23.01
CA SER A 22 28.83 4.04 24.13
C SER A 22 29.26 3.15 25.30
N GLU A 23 28.48 2.11 25.58
CA GLU A 23 28.72 1.16 26.67
C GLU A 23 29.88 0.20 26.34
N LEU A 24 29.88 -0.40 25.14
CA LEU A 24 30.87 -1.40 24.74
C LEU A 24 32.27 -0.80 24.55
N CYS A 25 32.35 0.42 24.02
CA CYS A 25 33.62 1.05 23.67
C CYS A 25 34.11 2.07 24.69
N ILE A 26 33.35 2.33 25.77
CA ILE A 26 33.61 3.42 26.72
C ILE A 26 33.82 4.72 25.94
N ALA A 27 32.91 4.97 25.01
CA ALA A 27 32.99 6.08 24.07
C ALA A 27 31.90 7.10 24.38
N GLU A 28 32.27 8.38 24.35
CA GLU A 28 31.25 9.42 24.39
C GLU A 28 30.57 9.54 23.04
N VAL A 29 29.26 9.28 23.04
CA VAL A 29 28.43 9.28 21.83
C VAL A 29 27.22 10.17 22.08
N ALA A 30 26.94 11.09 21.14
CA ALA A 30 25.70 11.83 21.08
C ALA A 30 25.10 11.72 19.67
N VAL A 31 23.79 11.52 19.59
CA VAL A 31 23.02 11.43 18.35
C VAL A 31 21.85 12.40 18.44
N ILE A 32 21.68 13.23 17.42
CA ILE A 32 20.58 14.17 17.25
C ILE A 32 19.93 13.89 15.89
N ALA A 33 18.64 13.57 15.86
CA ALA A 33 17.90 13.26 14.65
C ALA A 33 16.56 14.00 14.60
N PHE A 34 16.27 14.63 13.45
CA PHE A 34 15.01 15.33 13.19
C PHE A 34 14.15 14.53 12.23
N SER A 35 12.85 14.43 12.52
CA SER A 35 11.88 13.88 11.59
C SER A 35 11.34 14.95 10.62
N PRO A 36 10.74 14.57 9.47
CA PRO A 36 10.13 15.50 8.54
C PRO A 36 9.01 16.37 9.14
N ASP A 37 8.37 15.89 10.21
CA ASP A 37 7.36 16.61 10.99
C ASP A 37 7.97 17.50 12.10
N GLY A 38 9.30 17.58 12.19
CA GLY A 38 10.01 18.47 13.10
C GLY A 38 10.19 17.94 14.53
N GLN A 39 9.90 16.66 14.78
CA GLN A 39 10.16 16.06 16.10
C GLN A 39 11.65 15.78 16.29
N LEU A 40 12.15 16.13 17.47
CA LEU A 40 13.52 15.87 17.91
C LEU A 40 13.61 14.50 18.59
N HIS A 41 14.57 13.70 18.15
CA HIS A 41 14.97 12.45 18.80
C HIS A 41 16.46 12.50 19.12
N GLU A 42 16.80 12.32 20.39
CA GLU A 42 18.19 12.43 20.84
C GLU A 42 18.61 11.31 21.79
N TYR A 43 19.91 11.05 21.81
CA TYR A 43 20.59 10.18 22.75
C TYR A 43 21.97 10.79 23.05
N SER A 44 22.40 10.77 24.31
CA SER A 44 23.77 11.05 24.70
C SER A 44 24.18 10.10 25.82
N SER A 45 25.43 9.66 25.81
CA SER A 45 26.02 8.90 26.91
C SER A 45 26.19 9.75 28.19
N THR A 46 26.17 11.08 28.07
CA THR A 46 26.18 12.02 29.21
C THR A 46 25.05 13.04 29.09
N SER A 47 25.34 14.22 28.53
CA SER A 47 24.36 15.23 28.14
C SER A 47 24.68 15.67 26.72
N VAL A 48 23.65 15.97 25.93
CA VAL A 48 23.84 16.46 24.56
C VAL A 48 24.57 17.80 24.58
N GLU A 49 24.26 18.67 25.54
CA GLU A 49 24.91 19.96 25.74
C GLU A 49 26.41 19.80 26.03
N HIS A 50 26.76 18.89 26.95
CA HIS A 50 28.14 18.63 27.34
C HIS A 50 28.98 18.06 26.18
N THR A 51 28.43 17.08 25.45
CA THR A 51 29.11 16.51 24.28
C THR A 51 29.26 17.55 23.16
N LEU A 52 28.24 18.39 22.96
CA LEU A 52 28.27 19.46 21.97
C LEU A 52 29.27 20.55 22.34
N GLU A 53 29.35 20.94 23.61
CA GLU A 53 30.32 21.92 24.11
C GLU A 53 31.76 21.40 23.91
N ARG A 54 32.01 20.14 24.27
CA ARG A 54 33.32 19.51 24.01
C ARG A 54 33.65 19.45 22.52
N TYR A 55 32.69 19.11 21.67
CA TYR A 55 32.87 19.12 20.23
C TYR A 55 33.22 20.52 19.72
N LYS A 56 32.46 21.54 20.15
CA LYS A 56 32.72 22.94 19.79
C LYS A 56 34.12 23.38 20.20
N ASN A 57 34.54 23.05 21.42
CA ASN A 57 35.88 23.38 21.93
C ASN A 57 36.99 22.68 21.14
N LYS A 58 36.78 21.43 20.71
CA LYS A 58 37.77 20.66 19.92
C LYS A 58 37.90 21.13 18.47
N VAL A 59 36.79 21.57 17.87
CA VAL A 59 36.74 21.97 16.45
C VAL A 59 36.97 23.49 16.29
N GLY A 60 37.21 24.21 17.39
CA GLY A 60 37.43 25.67 17.36
C GLY A 60 36.15 26.46 17.07
N LEU A 61 34.98 25.85 17.22
CA LEU A 61 33.64 26.47 17.12
C LEU A 61 33.25 27.19 18.43
N VAL A 62 34.23 27.69 19.18
CA VAL A 62 33.99 28.53 20.35
C VAL A 62 33.43 29.85 19.84
N LEU A 63 32.11 30.00 19.82
CA LEU A 63 31.53 31.33 19.84
C LEU A 63 31.95 31.97 21.17
N PRO A 64 32.63 33.13 21.16
CA PRO A 64 32.94 33.81 22.40
C PRO A 64 31.62 34.20 23.06
N SER A 65 31.37 33.62 24.23
CA SER A 65 30.32 34.09 25.12
C SER A 65 30.63 35.55 25.44
N LYS A 66 29.78 36.46 24.94
CA LYS A 66 29.76 37.91 25.21
C LYS A 66 31.09 38.65 25.04
N ALA A 67 31.29 39.23 23.86
CA ALA A 67 31.58 40.66 23.64
C ALA A 67 32.21 40.89 22.26
N VAL A 68 31.46 41.61 21.40
CA VAL A 68 31.96 42.49 20.33
C VAL A 68 32.69 41.85 19.13
N SER A 69 32.22 42.26 17.94
CA SER A 69 32.84 42.26 16.60
C SER A 69 32.57 41.09 15.63
N LEU A 70 31.51 41.31 14.83
CA LEU A 70 31.38 40.95 13.40
C LEU A 70 32.73 40.99 12.67
N PRO A 71 33.10 39.95 11.90
CA PRO A 71 32.90 40.03 10.45
C PRO A 71 32.43 38.75 9.71
N GLU A 72 32.29 37.58 10.37
CA GLU A 72 31.93 36.33 9.66
C GLU A 72 30.43 36.14 9.36
N GLU A 73 29.55 36.76 10.15
CA GLU A 73 28.10 36.75 9.94
C GLU A 73 27.72 37.37 8.58
N ARG A 74 28.53 38.34 8.12
CA ARG A 74 28.26 39.11 6.89
C ARG A 74 28.49 38.34 5.58
N ARG A 75 29.12 37.16 5.62
CA ARG A 75 29.39 36.33 4.42
C ARG A 75 28.40 35.17 4.22
N ARG A 76 27.68 34.73 5.26
CA ARG A 76 26.63 33.70 5.13
C ARG A 76 25.26 34.28 4.82
N GLU A 77 24.99 35.51 5.25
CA GLU A 77 23.75 36.22 4.98
C GLU A 77 23.32 36.33 3.50
N PRO A 78 24.19 36.62 2.51
CA PRO A 78 23.71 36.83 1.14
C PRO A 78 23.16 35.54 0.50
N ALA A 79 23.76 34.37 0.78
CA ALA A 79 23.28 33.10 0.26
C ALA A 79 21.97 32.66 0.93
N GLU A 80 21.83 32.91 2.23
CA GLU A 80 20.61 32.64 2.98
C GLU A 80 19.47 33.58 2.58
N GLN A 81 19.77 34.86 2.33
CA GLN A 81 18.82 35.85 1.80
C GLN A 81 18.35 35.48 0.39
N GLU A 82 19.27 35.14 -0.51
CA GLU A 82 18.92 34.69 -1.86
C GLU A 82 18.01 33.44 -1.83
N LEU A 83 18.27 32.51 -0.92
CA LEU A 83 17.44 31.33 -0.74
C LEU A 83 16.05 31.68 -0.20
N GLN A 84 15.96 32.62 0.76
CA GLN A 84 14.69 33.09 1.31
C GLN A 84 13.86 33.83 0.25
N GLU A 85 14.48 34.66 -0.58
CA GLU A 85 13.82 35.36 -1.69
C GLU A 85 13.28 34.36 -2.72
N LYS A 86 14.08 33.36 -3.12
CA LYS A 86 13.63 32.29 -4.01
C LYS A 86 12.47 31.50 -3.42
N HIS A 87 12.53 31.18 -2.13
CA HIS A 87 11.46 30.49 -1.44
C HIS A 87 10.17 31.32 -1.43
N ALA A 88 10.27 32.61 -1.11
CA ALA A 88 9.13 33.52 -1.13
C ALA A 88 8.51 33.64 -2.53
N ALA A 89 9.35 33.74 -3.58
CA ALA A 89 8.90 33.79 -4.96
C ALA A 89 8.16 32.50 -5.37
N LEU A 90 8.70 31.33 -5.04
CA LEU A 90 8.04 30.04 -5.30
C LEU A 90 6.72 29.91 -4.52
N CYS A 91 6.67 30.36 -3.27
CA CYS A 91 5.43 30.37 -2.49
C CYS A 91 4.36 31.25 -3.15
N LEU A 92 4.74 32.42 -3.64
CA LEU A 92 3.84 33.31 -4.36
C LEU A 92 3.34 32.67 -5.66
N GLU A 93 4.23 32.05 -6.44
CA GLU A 93 3.87 31.34 -7.67
C GLU A 93 2.87 30.20 -7.41
N ILE A 94 3.06 29.43 -6.34
CA ILE A 94 2.13 28.37 -5.92
C ILE A 94 0.76 28.97 -5.55
N LEU A 95 0.74 30.11 -4.85
CA LEU A 95 -0.51 30.78 -4.47
C LEU A 95 -1.24 31.34 -5.69
N GLN A 96 -0.53 31.96 -6.62
CA GLN A 96 -1.07 32.45 -7.88
C GLN A 96 -1.64 31.32 -8.73
N ARG A 97 -0.93 30.19 -8.84
CA ARG A 97 -1.44 28.98 -9.49
C ARG A 97 -2.63 28.35 -8.77
N LYS A 98 -2.89 28.71 -7.51
CA LYS A 98 -4.10 28.36 -6.75
C LYS A 98 -5.20 29.42 -6.84
N GLY A 99 -5.00 30.48 -7.62
CA GLY A 99 -5.94 31.60 -7.77
C GLY A 99 -5.95 32.58 -6.60
N LYS A 100 -4.87 32.65 -5.81
CA LYS A 100 -4.71 33.56 -4.67
C LYS A 100 -3.58 34.57 -4.93
N GLN A 101 -3.61 35.72 -4.27
CA GLN A 101 -2.59 36.79 -4.42
C GLN A 101 -2.33 37.15 -5.89
N LEU A 102 -3.42 37.43 -6.60
CA LEU A 102 -3.40 37.81 -8.02
C LEU A 102 -3.26 39.33 -8.21
N GLU A 103 -3.22 40.11 -7.11
CA GLU A 103 -3.01 41.55 -7.21
C GLU A 103 -1.66 41.87 -7.85
N GLY A 104 -1.65 42.84 -8.77
CA GLY A 104 -0.42 43.28 -9.44
C GLY A 104 -0.05 42.51 -10.71
N LEU A 105 -0.76 41.43 -11.06
CA LEU A 105 -0.60 40.74 -12.33
C LEU A 105 -1.29 41.51 -13.48
N SER A 106 -0.63 41.56 -14.63
CA SER A 106 -1.21 42.04 -15.87
C SER A 106 -2.22 41.05 -16.45
N LEU A 107 -3.07 41.52 -17.36
CA LEU A 107 -4.02 40.68 -18.09
C LEU A 107 -3.31 39.54 -18.86
N VAL A 108 -2.12 39.81 -19.40
CA VAL A 108 -1.31 38.83 -20.14
C VAL A 108 -0.81 37.73 -19.21
N GLU A 109 -0.30 38.08 -18.03
CA GLU A 109 0.17 37.10 -17.04
C GLU A 109 -0.98 36.26 -16.48
N LEU A 110 -2.14 36.89 -16.26
CA LEU A 110 -3.35 36.17 -15.82
C LEU A 110 -3.83 35.18 -16.89
N SER A 111 -3.82 35.59 -18.16
CA SER A 111 -4.14 34.71 -19.29
C SER A 111 -3.18 33.52 -19.38
N ALA A 112 -1.88 33.76 -19.22
CA ALA A 112 -0.87 32.71 -19.22
C ALA A 112 -1.07 31.71 -18.06
N LEU A 113 -1.42 32.17 -16.86
CA LEU A 113 -1.75 31.32 -15.72
C LEU A 113 -2.99 30.45 -16.00
N LEU A 114 -4.05 31.02 -16.57
CA LEU A 114 -5.26 30.28 -16.94
C LEU A 114 -4.96 29.23 -18.03
N GLU A 115 -4.16 29.57 -19.02
CA GLU A 115 -3.74 28.63 -20.06
C GLU A 115 -2.93 27.48 -19.45
N GLN A 116 -1.99 27.79 -18.55
CA GLN A 116 -1.20 26.79 -17.84
C GLN A 116 -2.09 25.83 -17.03
N GLN A 117 -3.07 26.36 -16.29
CA GLN A 117 -4.04 25.55 -15.55
C GLN A 117 -4.88 24.68 -16.48
N THR A 118 -5.35 25.23 -17.60
CA THR A 118 -6.17 24.53 -18.58
C THR A 118 -5.39 23.36 -19.20
N ARG A 119 -4.13 23.59 -19.59
CA ARG A 119 -3.24 22.53 -20.10
C ARG A 119 -3.03 21.42 -19.06
N GLY A 120 -2.79 21.80 -17.79
CA GLY A 120 -2.64 20.84 -16.69
C GLY A 120 -3.91 20.00 -16.47
N LEU A 121 -5.08 20.64 -16.46
CA LEU A 121 -6.37 19.96 -16.31
C LEU A 121 -6.61 18.96 -17.44
N LEU A 122 -6.39 19.38 -18.70
CA LEU A 122 -6.54 18.52 -19.87
C LEU A 122 -5.57 17.33 -19.82
N ALA A 123 -4.32 17.54 -19.41
CA ALA A 123 -3.34 16.47 -19.25
C ALA A 123 -3.81 15.42 -18.21
N VAL A 124 -4.33 15.87 -17.06
CA VAL A 124 -4.87 14.99 -16.02
C VAL A 124 -6.10 14.22 -16.52
N GLN A 125 -7.02 14.90 -17.21
CA GLN A 125 -8.21 14.26 -17.79
C GLN A 125 -7.82 13.20 -18.83
N ASN A 126 -6.93 13.54 -19.76
CA ASN A 126 -6.44 12.62 -20.77
C ASN A 126 -5.80 11.39 -20.13
N LYS A 127 -4.97 11.58 -19.10
CA LYS A 127 -4.34 10.46 -18.40
C LYS A 127 -5.36 9.60 -17.67
N LYS A 128 -6.40 10.20 -17.07
CA LYS A 128 -7.48 9.47 -16.43
C LYS A 128 -8.25 8.60 -17.44
N VAL A 129 -8.57 9.16 -18.61
CA VAL A 129 -9.24 8.42 -19.69
C VAL A 129 -8.38 7.25 -20.18
N GLU A 130 -7.09 7.49 -20.41
CA GLU A 130 -6.13 6.44 -20.82
C GLU A 130 -6.09 5.29 -19.81
N VAL A 131 -5.92 5.60 -18.52
CA VAL A 131 -5.88 4.59 -17.44
C VAL A 131 -7.19 3.81 -17.33
N LEU A 132 -8.34 4.49 -17.49
CA LEU A 132 -9.64 3.82 -17.46
C LEU A 132 -9.84 2.90 -18.67
N LYS A 133 -9.39 3.32 -19.85
CA LYS A 133 -9.42 2.50 -21.07
C LYS A 133 -8.58 1.24 -20.91
N ASP A 134 -7.37 1.36 -20.37
CA ASP A 134 -6.49 0.22 -20.11
C ASP A 134 -7.09 -0.76 -19.11
N LYS A 135 -7.69 -0.24 -18.02
CA LYS A 135 -8.39 -1.06 -17.02
C LYS A 135 -9.58 -1.80 -17.63
N LEU A 136 -10.37 -1.11 -18.46
CA LEU A 136 -11.51 -1.70 -19.15
C LEU A 136 -11.06 -2.83 -20.08
N GLN A 137 -10.05 -2.58 -20.91
CA GLN A 137 -9.50 -3.58 -21.82
C GLN A 137 -8.95 -4.79 -21.06
N GLN A 138 -8.22 -4.57 -19.98
CA GLN A 138 -7.73 -5.65 -19.12
C GLN A 138 -8.87 -6.46 -18.51
N SER A 139 -9.97 -5.82 -18.09
CA SER A 139 -11.14 -6.50 -17.56
C SER A 139 -11.80 -7.40 -18.60
N ILE A 140 -12.02 -6.87 -19.81
CA ILE A 140 -12.62 -7.61 -20.93
C ILE A 140 -11.76 -8.84 -21.27
N THR A 141 -10.45 -8.66 -21.43
CA THR A 141 -9.54 -9.78 -21.73
C THR A 141 -9.55 -10.84 -20.63
N ARG A 142 -9.62 -10.43 -19.35
CA ARG A 142 -9.74 -11.39 -18.24
C ARG A 142 -11.04 -12.16 -18.31
N GLU A 143 -12.16 -11.50 -18.57
CA GLU A 143 -13.47 -12.13 -18.71
C GLU A 143 -13.47 -13.15 -19.86
N GLU A 144 -12.97 -12.78 -21.03
CA GLU A 144 -12.82 -13.68 -22.18
C GLU A 144 -11.96 -14.90 -21.85
N GLN A 145 -10.82 -14.70 -21.18
CA GLN A 145 -9.97 -15.80 -20.74
C GLN A 145 -10.69 -16.73 -19.75
N THR A 146 -11.46 -16.18 -18.82
CA THR A 146 -12.26 -17.00 -17.87
C THR A 146 -13.34 -17.79 -18.59
N LYS A 147 -14.02 -17.19 -19.57
CA LYS A 147 -15.03 -17.85 -20.38
C LYS A 147 -14.45 -19.02 -21.18
N VAL A 148 -13.28 -18.82 -21.80
CA VAL A 148 -12.57 -19.89 -22.53
C VAL A 148 -12.14 -21.03 -21.59
N LYS A 149 -11.62 -20.71 -20.40
CA LYS A 149 -11.24 -21.73 -19.40
C LYS A 149 -12.46 -22.52 -18.93
N LEU A 150 -13.58 -21.84 -18.66
CA LEU A 150 -14.82 -22.49 -18.25
C LEU A 150 -15.34 -23.43 -19.34
N GLN A 151 -15.37 -22.98 -20.60
CA GLN A 151 -15.80 -23.83 -21.72
C GLN A 151 -14.93 -25.08 -21.88
N ARG A 152 -13.61 -24.97 -21.68
CA ARG A 152 -12.70 -26.13 -21.67
C ARG A 152 -12.95 -27.07 -20.50
N CYS A 153 -13.27 -26.55 -19.31
CA CYS A 153 -13.61 -27.35 -18.15
C CYS A 153 -14.90 -28.14 -18.38
N MET A 154 -15.94 -27.46 -18.86
CA MET A 154 -17.23 -28.08 -19.20
C MET A 154 -17.06 -29.22 -20.22
N SER A 155 -16.28 -29.00 -21.28
CA SER A 155 -16.03 -30.04 -22.29
C SER A 155 -15.28 -31.26 -21.73
N ARG A 156 -14.36 -31.06 -20.77
CA ARG A 156 -13.68 -32.17 -20.07
C ARG A 156 -14.63 -32.93 -19.16
N GLU A 157 -15.48 -32.22 -18.41
CA GLU A 157 -16.48 -32.83 -17.55
C GLU A 157 -17.45 -33.69 -18.37
N GLU A 158 -17.93 -33.19 -19.52
CA GLU A 158 -18.75 -33.94 -20.46
C GLU A 158 -18.06 -35.22 -20.96
N GLN A 159 -16.78 -35.15 -21.35
CA GLN A 159 -15.99 -36.32 -21.75
C GLN A 159 -15.90 -37.36 -20.63
N THR A 160 -15.57 -36.92 -19.41
CA THR A 160 -15.50 -37.84 -18.25
C THR A 160 -16.85 -38.46 -17.92
N MET A 161 -17.95 -37.72 -18.13
CA MET A 161 -19.31 -38.23 -17.91
C MET A 161 -19.66 -39.31 -18.93
N GLN A 162 -19.32 -39.11 -20.19
CA GLN A 162 -19.51 -40.10 -21.25
C GLN A 162 -18.68 -41.37 -20.99
N GLU A 163 -17.40 -41.23 -20.61
CA GLU A 163 -16.54 -42.36 -20.25
C GLU A 163 -17.11 -43.14 -19.05
N ASN A 164 -17.56 -42.43 -18.01
CA ASN A 164 -18.20 -43.04 -16.84
C ASN A 164 -19.50 -43.76 -17.20
N GLU A 165 -20.29 -43.23 -18.12
CA GLU A 165 -21.51 -43.89 -18.61
C GLU A 165 -21.17 -45.20 -19.34
N ILE A 166 -20.16 -45.18 -20.20
CA ILE A 166 -19.67 -46.38 -20.91
C ILE A 166 -19.18 -47.43 -19.89
N LEU A 167 -18.40 -47.01 -18.89
CA LEU A 167 -17.90 -47.89 -17.83
C LEU A 167 -19.05 -48.51 -17.02
N ARG A 168 -20.07 -47.72 -16.66
CA ARG A 168 -21.28 -48.20 -15.98
C ARG A 168 -21.99 -49.28 -16.79
N ARG A 169 -22.26 -49.03 -18.07
CA ARG A 169 -22.89 -50.01 -18.97
C ARG A 169 -22.06 -51.29 -19.09
N ARG A 170 -20.73 -51.18 -19.17
CA ARG A 170 -19.82 -52.34 -19.22
C ARG A 170 -19.85 -53.16 -17.93
N PHE A 171 -19.87 -52.48 -16.78
CA PHE A 171 -19.96 -53.12 -15.47
C PHE A 171 -21.30 -53.83 -15.28
N GLU A 172 -22.41 -53.18 -15.62
CA GLU A 172 -23.75 -53.80 -15.60
C GLU A 172 -23.80 -55.05 -16.47
N GLY A 173 -23.28 -54.98 -17.70
CA GLY A 173 -23.18 -56.15 -18.57
C GLY A 173 -22.30 -57.28 -18.02
N PHE A 174 -21.23 -56.95 -17.28
CA PHE A 174 -20.40 -57.95 -16.58
C PHE A 174 -21.17 -58.62 -15.44
N MET A 175 -21.90 -57.85 -14.63
CA MET A 175 -22.71 -58.36 -13.52
C MET A 175 -23.80 -59.33 -13.98
N VAL A 176 -24.47 -59.02 -15.09
CA VAL A 176 -25.50 -59.90 -15.71
C VAL A 176 -24.89 -61.22 -16.17
N ARG A 177 -23.72 -61.21 -16.82
CA ARG A 177 -23.05 -62.44 -17.29
C ARG A 177 -22.61 -63.37 -16.15
N GLN A 178 -22.26 -62.81 -15.00
CA GLN A 178 -21.82 -63.55 -13.83
C GLN A 178 -22.99 -64.08 -12.97
N ASN A 179 -24.27 -63.88 -13.37
CA ASN A 179 -25.45 -64.15 -12.54
C ASN A 179 -25.37 -63.50 -11.14
N TYR A 180 -24.67 -62.37 -11.04
CA TYR A 180 -24.43 -61.71 -9.76
C TYR A 180 -25.68 -60.92 -9.38
N LYS A 181 -26.44 -61.39 -8.38
CA LYS A 181 -27.56 -60.63 -7.82
C LYS A 181 -26.98 -59.54 -6.91
N PRO A 182 -27.21 -58.24 -7.19
CA PRO A 182 -26.79 -57.19 -6.28
C PRO A 182 -27.47 -57.44 -4.92
N HIS A 183 -26.65 -57.56 -3.88
CA HIS A 183 -27.16 -57.69 -2.52
C HIS A 183 -27.85 -56.37 -2.19
N ASN A 184 -29.18 -56.35 -2.15
CA ASN A 184 -29.92 -55.18 -1.70
C ASN A 184 -29.66 -55.09 -0.19
N PRO A 185 -28.92 -54.09 0.32
CA PRO A 185 -28.84 -53.92 1.76
C PRO A 185 -30.28 -53.64 2.23
N SER A 186 -30.76 -54.45 3.17
CA SER A 186 -32.05 -54.22 3.84
C SER A 186 -32.12 -52.76 4.28
N PRO A 187 -33.27 -52.06 4.13
CA PRO A 187 -33.38 -50.66 4.50
C PRO A 187 -33.01 -50.51 5.97
N ARG A 188 -31.77 -50.08 6.24
CA ARG A 188 -31.40 -49.68 7.58
C ARG A 188 -32.27 -48.47 7.89
N HIS A 189 -32.97 -48.54 9.01
CA HIS A 189 -33.64 -47.39 9.62
C HIS A 189 -32.75 -46.15 9.51
N PRO A 190 -33.33 -44.95 9.30
CA PRO A 190 -32.55 -43.73 9.14
C PRO A 190 -31.66 -43.56 10.38
N ALA A 191 -30.37 -43.90 10.22
CA ALA A 191 -29.37 -43.46 11.16
C ALA A 191 -29.41 -41.94 11.07
N THR A 192 -29.74 -41.30 12.18
CA THR A 192 -29.61 -39.85 12.33
C THR A 192 -28.25 -39.45 11.78
N LEU A 193 -28.26 -38.75 10.64
CA LEU A 193 -27.07 -38.15 10.06
C LEU A 193 -26.49 -37.24 11.14
N ASP A 194 -25.44 -37.73 11.78
CA ASP A 194 -24.59 -36.91 12.62
C ASP A 194 -24.03 -35.81 11.69
N LYS A 195 -24.41 -34.56 12.00
CA LYS A 195 -24.17 -33.36 11.16
C LYS A 195 -22.68 -33.03 10.98
N ASN A 196 -21.78 -33.91 11.42
CA ASN A 196 -20.34 -33.72 11.46
C ASN A 196 -19.56 -34.48 10.37
N TYR A 197 -20.23 -35.22 9.47
CA TYR A 197 -19.53 -35.97 8.40
C TYR A 197 -19.11 -35.13 7.19
N GLU A 198 -19.63 -33.90 7.03
CA GLU A 198 -19.19 -33.00 5.95
C GLU A 198 -17.77 -32.44 6.15
N ASN A 199 -17.22 -32.51 7.37
CA ASN A 199 -15.89 -31.95 7.66
C ASN A 199 -14.73 -32.94 7.52
N ARG A 200 -14.97 -34.23 7.21
CA ARG A 200 -13.90 -35.25 7.20
C ARG A 200 -13.59 -35.89 5.86
N MET A 201 -14.43 -35.65 4.85
CA MET A 201 -14.14 -36.03 3.47
C MET A 201 -13.99 -34.74 2.68
N GLY A 202 -12.75 -34.40 2.33
CA GLY A 202 -12.42 -33.30 1.43
C GLY A 202 -12.94 -33.55 0.01
N PHE A 203 -14.26 -33.62 -0.15
CA PHE A 203 -14.89 -33.50 -1.44
C PHE A 203 -14.76 -32.04 -1.87
N CYS A 204 -13.84 -31.79 -2.81
CA CYS A 204 -13.91 -30.62 -3.64
C CYS A 204 -15.23 -30.63 -4.41
N THR A 205 -16.32 -30.13 -3.81
CA THR A 205 -17.47 -29.66 -4.57
C THR A 205 -17.09 -28.33 -5.20
N SER A 206 -16.30 -28.42 -6.27
CA SER A 206 -16.11 -27.34 -7.24
C SER A 206 -17.45 -27.12 -7.94
N SER A 207 -18.39 -26.42 -7.29
CA SER A 207 -19.54 -25.72 -7.90
C SER A 207 -20.50 -25.18 -6.83
N ARG A 208 -20.07 -24.16 -6.08
CA ARG A 208 -20.93 -23.09 -5.55
C ARG A 208 -20.08 -22.03 -4.86
N ALA A 209 -19.45 -21.16 -5.65
CA ALA A 209 -19.14 -19.83 -5.15
C ALA A 209 -20.49 -19.09 -5.03
N ALA A 210 -21.14 -19.19 -3.88
CA ALA A 210 -22.24 -18.31 -3.54
C ALA A 210 -21.66 -16.92 -3.32
N VAL A 211 -21.59 -16.12 -4.39
CA VAL A 211 -21.38 -14.68 -4.27
C VAL A 211 -22.69 -14.09 -3.76
N SER A 212 -22.79 -13.90 -2.44
CA SER A 212 -23.85 -13.08 -1.86
C SER A 212 -23.53 -11.61 -2.15
N VAL A 213 -24.11 -11.08 -3.23
CA VAL A 213 -24.16 -9.64 -3.49
C VAL A 213 -25.17 -9.04 -2.53
N SER A 214 -24.70 -8.47 -1.42
CA SER A 214 -25.53 -7.60 -0.59
C SER A 214 -25.60 -6.24 -1.29
N ASN A 215 -26.69 -6.00 -2.02
CA ASN A 215 -27.10 -4.65 -2.37
C ASN A 215 -27.96 -4.13 -1.21
N TYR A 216 -27.40 -3.22 -0.40
CA TYR A 216 -28.20 -2.27 0.36
C TYR A 216 -28.03 -0.89 -0.26
N PRO A 217 -29.13 -0.17 -0.56
CA PRO A 217 -29.05 1.27 -0.79
C PRO A 217 -29.23 1.98 0.55
N SER A 218 -28.25 2.79 0.96
CA SER A 218 -28.51 3.93 1.83
C SER A 218 -27.39 4.97 1.68
N ASP A 219 -27.81 6.00 0.98
CA ASP A 219 -27.39 7.39 0.97
C ASP A 219 -26.57 7.92 2.17
N LYS A 220 -25.67 8.86 1.83
CA LYS A 220 -25.02 9.93 2.62
C LYS A 220 -23.57 9.73 3.11
N THR A 221 -22.69 10.45 2.40
CA THR A 221 -21.57 11.29 2.89
C THR A 221 -20.60 10.68 3.91
N ASN A 222 -19.43 10.22 3.45
CA ASN A 222 -18.14 10.71 3.94
C ASN A 222 -16.95 10.10 3.18
N ASP A 223 -15.95 10.93 2.93
CA ASP A 223 -14.64 10.56 2.41
C ASP A 223 -13.91 9.62 3.39
N HIS A 224 -13.61 8.39 2.98
CA HIS A 224 -12.40 7.68 3.44
C HIS A 224 -12.08 6.46 2.57
N LEU A 225 -10.81 6.26 2.27
CA LEU A 225 -10.28 5.13 1.51
C LEU A 225 -10.58 3.78 2.20
N ASP A 226 -11.32 2.89 1.54
CA ASP A 226 -11.42 1.49 1.93
C ASP A 226 -10.24 0.67 1.38
N MET A 227 -9.26 0.46 2.25
CA MET A 227 -8.17 -0.49 2.09
C MET A 227 -8.68 -1.88 2.51
N ILE A 228 -9.05 -2.71 1.52
CA ILE A 228 -9.47 -4.11 1.75
C ILE A 228 -8.30 -4.87 2.40
N THR A 229 -8.42 -5.11 3.71
CA THR A 229 -7.48 -5.93 4.49
C THR A 229 -8.11 -7.31 4.65
N LEU A 230 -7.66 -8.29 3.86
CA LEU A 230 -8.00 -9.69 4.05
C LEU A 230 -7.12 -10.26 5.18
N ARG A 231 -7.70 -10.48 6.36
CA ARG A 231 -7.11 -11.34 7.39
C ARG A 231 -7.59 -12.77 7.19
N LEU A 232 -6.67 -13.68 6.89
CA LEU A 232 -6.88 -15.12 7.02
C LEU A 232 -6.55 -15.49 8.48
N GLY A 233 -7.53 -16.04 9.20
CA GLY A 233 -7.32 -16.69 10.49
C GLY A 233 -6.84 -18.13 10.31
N PRO A 234 -6.10 -18.71 11.28
CA PRO A 234 -5.65 -20.09 11.23
C PRO A 234 -6.81 -21.08 11.49
N PRO A 235 -6.63 -22.38 11.14
CA PRO A 235 -7.71 -23.37 11.00
C PRO A 235 -8.47 -23.69 12.28
#